data_AF-A0A850QSW6-F1
#
_entry.id   AF-A0A850QSW6-F1
#
_cell.length_a   1.000
_cell.length_b   1.000
_cell.length_c   1.000
_cell.angle_alpha   90.00
_cell.angle_beta   90.00
_cell.angle_gamma   90.00
#
_symmetry.space_group_name_H-M   'P 1'
#
loop_
_entity.id
_entity.type
_entity.pdbx_description
1 polymer ?
#
loop_
_entity_poly.entity_id
_entity_poly.type
_entity_poly.pdbx_seq_one_letter_code
_entity_poly.pdbx_strand_id
1 'polypeptide(L)' 'MMALINLVAIVLLSGTVVKLAKDYNHQLAQGKVPTFDSNDYPELHAQLEEGIWDQSKS' A
#
# COMPACT_ATOMS: atom_id res chain seq x y z
N MET A 1 12.45 12.11 -22.71
CA MET A 1 11.23 11.29 -22.55
C MET A 1 11.06 10.97 -21.06
N MET A 2 10.40 11.84 -20.30
CA MET A 2 10.28 11.71 -18.83
C MET A 2 8.90 11.18 -18.42
N ALA A 3 7.86 11.65 -19.10
CA ALA A 3 6.48 11.23 -18.88
C ALA A 3 6.26 9.72 -19.11
N LEU A 4 6.90 9.14 -20.14
CA LEU A 4 6.79 7.71 -20.43
C LEU A 4 7.40 6.85 -19.32
N ILE A 5 8.55 7.27 -18.77
CA ILE A 5 9.24 6.56 -17.68
C ILE A 5 8.40 6.60 -16.40
N ASN A 6 7.86 7.77 -16.04
CA ASN A 6 6.98 7.90 -14.88
C ASN A 6 5.70 7.06 -15.03
N LEU A 7 5.10 7.04 -16.22
CA LEU A 7 3.90 6.23 -16.47
C LEU A 7 4.19 4.73 -16.32
N VAL A 8 5.32 4.26 -16.88
CA VAL A 8 5.75 2.86 -16.72
C VAL A 8 6.01 2.53 -15.25
N ALA A 9 6.65 3.41 -14.48
CA ALA A 9 6.88 3.21 -13.04
C ALA A 9 5.56 3.06 -12.25
N ILE A 10 4.56 3.91 -12.53
CA ILE A 10 3.23 3.81 -11.91
C ILE A 10 2.54 2.49 -12.29
N VAL A 11 2.66 2.06 -13.55
CA VAL A 11 2.08 0.80 -14.03
C VAL A 11 2.77 -0.42 -13.41
N LEU A 12 4.10 -0.41 -13.28
CA LEU A 12 4.87 -1.49 -12.64
C LEU A 12 4.52 -1.63 -11.15
N LEU A 13 4.25 -0.52 -10.46
CA LEU A 13 3.79 -0.51 -9.07
C LEU A 13 2.27 -0.82 -8.94
N SER A 14 1.52 -0.86 -10.06
CA SER A 14 0.05 -0.83 -10.03
C SER A 14 -0.58 -2.04 -9.33
N GLY A 15 0.05 -3.22 -9.36
CA GLY A 15 -0.51 -4.41 -8.73
C GLY A 15 -0.70 -4.23 -7.21
N THR A 16 0.31 -3.68 -6.54
CA THR A 16 0.26 -3.34 -5.12
C THR A 16 -0.65 -2.14 -4.87
N VAL A 17 -0.54 -1.10 -5.69
CA VAL A 17 -1.35 0.12 -5.53
C VAL A 17 -2.85 -0.17 -5.65
N VAL A 18 -3.27 -1.04 -6.58
CA VAL A 18 -4.67 -1.43 -6.75
C VAL A 18 -5.18 -2.21 -5.54
N LYS A 19 -4.37 -3.13 -4.99
CA LYS A 19 -4.73 -3.88 -3.78
C LYS A 19 -4.95 -2.95 -2.58
N LEU A 20 -3.99 -2.05 -2.33
CA LEU A 20 -4.05 -1.09 -1.23
C LEU A 20 -5.20 -0.10 -1.41
N ALA A 21 -5.42 0.40 -2.63
CA ALA A 21 -6.53 1.32 -2.91
C ALA A 21 -7.90 0.65 -2.71
N LYS A 22 -8.04 -0.63 -3.09
CA LYS A 22 -9.27 -1.38 -2.87
C LYS A 22 -9.55 -1.58 -1.39
N ASP A 23 -8.53 -1.94 -0.62
CA ASP A 23 -8.64 -2.11 0.83
C ASP A 23 -8.95 -0.79 1.54
N TYR A 24 -8.25 0.29 1.17
CA TYR A 24 -8.55 1.64 1.64
C TYR A 24 -10.04 1.98 1.46
N ASN A 25 -10.58 1.76 0.25
CA ASN A 25 -11.97 2.03 -0.04
C ASN A 25 -12.92 1.11 0.73
N HIS A 26 -12.52 -0.13 0.99
CA HIS A 26 -13.29 -1.06 1.80
C HIS A 26 -13.37 -0.61 3.25
N GLN A 27 -12.25 -0.23 3.86
CA GLN A 27 -12.20 0.32 5.21
C GLN A 27 -13.02 1.61 5.32
N LEU A 28 -12.91 2.49 4.33
CA LEU A 28 -13.68 3.72 4.26
C LEU A 28 -15.19 3.45 4.18
N ALA A 29 -15.61 2.48 3.36
CA ALA A 29 -17.01 2.08 3.24
C ALA A 29 -17.56 1.47 4.54
N GLN A 30 -16.70 0.89 5.38
CA GLN A 30 -17.05 0.40 6.72
C GLN A 30 -17.10 1.52 7.78
N GLY A 31 -16.83 2.78 7.41
CA GLY A 31 -16.75 3.90 8.34
C GLY A 31 -15.51 3.87 9.23
N LYS A 32 -14.50 3.05 8.91
CA LYS A 32 -13.22 3.02 9.62
C LYS A 32 -12.30 4.11 9.09
N VAL A 33 -11.34 4.53 9.91
CA VAL A 33 -10.20 5.31 9.44
C VAL A 33 -9.29 4.37 8.64
N PRO A 34 -9.15 4.55 7.31
CA PRO A 34 -8.39 3.61 6.50
C PRO A 34 -6.94 3.60 6.94
N THR A 35 -6.44 2.42 7.29
CA THR A 35 -5.08 2.22 7.81
C THR A 35 -4.48 1.00 7.15
N PHE A 36 -3.27 1.14 6.58
CA PHE A 36 -2.57 -0.01 6.03
C PHE A 36 -2.04 -0.90 7.15
N ASP A 37 -2.44 -2.17 7.15
CA ASP A 37 -1.87 -3.21 8.02
C ASP A 37 -0.94 -4.09 7.18
N SER A 38 0.35 -4.08 7.52
CA SER A 38 1.35 -4.85 6.78
C SER A 38 1.19 -6.37 6.95
N ASN A 39 0.52 -6.84 8.02
CA ASN A 39 0.30 -8.26 8.26
C ASN A 39 -0.68 -8.88 7.26
N ASP A 40 -1.61 -8.09 6.73
CA ASP A 40 -2.57 -8.53 5.71
C ASP A 40 -1.93 -8.68 4.31
N TYR A 41 -0.68 -8.20 4.15
CA TYR A 41 0.05 -8.19 2.90
C TYR A 41 1.49 -8.69 3.11
N PRO A 42 1.69 -10.00 3.36
CA PRO A 42 3.01 -10.57 3.62
C PRO A 42 4.00 -10.35 2.47
N GLU A 43 3.52 -10.23 1.23
CA GLU A 43 4.36 -9.90 0.07
C GLU A 43 4.93 -8.48 0.13
N LEU A 44 4.22 -7.55 0.76
CA LEU A 44 4.68 -6.17 0.97
C LEU A 44 5.51 -6.09 2.24
N HIS A 45 5.10 -6.78 3.31
CA HIS A 45 5.83 -6.87 4.56
C HIS A 45 7.27 -7.37 4.35
N ALA A 46 7.47 -8.39 3.51
CA ALA A 46 8.81 -8.90 3.19
C ALA A 46 9.71 -7.90 2.42
N GLN A 47 9.12 -6.85 1.83
CA GLN A 47 9.83 -5.78 1.12
C GLN A 47 10.01 -4.52 1.98
N LEU A 48 9.33 -4.43 3.11
CA LEU A 48 9.47 -3.32 4.05
C LEU A 48 10.69 -3.56 4.94
N GLU A 49 11.47 -2.52 5.22
CA GLU A 49 12.47 -2.62 6.27
C GLU A 49 11.77 -2.74 7.63
N GLU A 50 12.37 -3.51 8.54
CA GLU A 50 11.83 -3.73 9.88
C GLU A 50 11.56 -2.39 10.58
N GLY A 51 10.37 -2.25 11.16
CA GLY A 51 9.96 -1.05 11.89
C GLY A 51 9.50 0.14 11.04
N ILE A 52 9.61 0.11 9.70
CA ILE A 52 9.15 1.22 8.83
C ILE A 52 7.66 1.49 8.96
N TRP A 53 6.87 0.42 9.12
CA TRP A 53 5.41 0.49 9.19
C TRP A 53 4.84 -0.06 10.50
N ASP A 54 5.69 -0.28 11.50
CA ASP A 54 5.22 -0.64 12.82
C ASP A 54 4.42 0.52 13.40
N GLN A 55 3.12 0.28 13.60
CA GLN A 55 2.29 1.20 14.35
C GLN A 55 2.72 1.11 15.81
N SER A 56 3.76 1.86 16.17
CA SER A 56 4.18 2.12 17.54
C SER A 56 2.97 2.68 18.30
N LYS A 57 2.13 1.80 18.85
CA LYS A 57 1.24 2.12 19.95
C LYS A 57 2.13 2.30 21.17
N SER A 58 2.53 3.55 21.41
CA SER A 58 2.93 4.00 22.74
C SER A 58 1.81 4.83 23.36
#